data_AF-A0AA87J138-F1
#
_entry.id   AF-A0AA87J138-F1
#
_cell.length_a   1.000
_cell.length_b   1.000
_cell.length_c   1.000
_cell.angle_alpha   90.00
_cell.angle_beta   90.00
_cell.angle_gamma   90.00
#
_symmetry.space_group_name_H-M   'P 1'
#
loop_
_entity.id
_entity.type
_entity.pdbx_description
1 polymer ?
#
loop_
_entity_poly.entity_id
_entity_poly.type
_entity_poly.pdbx_seq_one_letter_code
_entity_poly.pdbx_strand_id
1 'polypeptide(L)'
;MEITDTRRFFRNRFEHYVNNKDSSGAGARDGVQLSLREVCELLEHDREPFPRRYDPDMRKLCGHEYLTWFRKERTYGDVTRLLNRKLAGEEGSMPLVGGHWVQAALKKANQPSG
;
A
#
# COMPACT_ATOMS: atom_id res chain seq x y z
N MET A 1 10.77 0.32 16.74
CA MET A 1 10.56 1.42 15.77
C MET A 1 9.21 2.02 16.08
N GLU A 2 9.15 3.33 16.29
CA GLU A 2 7.88 3.99 16.62
C GLU A 2 6.92 3.98 15.43
N ILE A 3 5.61 3.90 15.69
CA ILE A 3 4.59 3.84 14.63
C ILE A 3 4.67 5.05 13.68
N THR A 4 5.03 6.21 14.21
CA THR A 4 5.24 7.45 13.44
C THR A 4 6.41 7.32 12.46
N ASP A 5 7.50 6.66 12.86
CA ASP A 5 8.63 6.37 11.97
C ASP A 5 8.23 5.36 10.90
N THR A 6 7.50 4.30 11.26
CA THR A 6 6.99 3.30 10.30
C THR A 6 6.12 3.96 9.24
N ARG A 7 5.21 4.85 9.62
CA ARG A 7 4.38 5.63 8.68
C ARG A 7 5.23 6.54 7.79
N ARG A 8 6.31 7.14 8.30
CA ARG A 8 7.24 7.94 7.50
C ARG A 8 7.96 7.08 6.46
N PHE A 9 8.54 5.97 6.87
CA PHE A 9 9.23 5.04 5.97
C PHE A 9 8.29 4.52 4.89
N PHE A 10 7.07 4.15 5.28
CA PHE A 10 6.04 3.72 4.34
C PHE A 10 5.81 4.75 3.24
N ARG A 11 5.58 6.01 3.60
CA ARG A 11 5.32 7.07 2.62
C ARG A 11 6.48 7.26 1.65
N ASN A 12 7.71 7.31 2.16
CA ASN A 12 8.90 7.49 1.34
C ASN A 12 9.06 6.35 0.33
N ARG A 13 8.84 5.11 0.78
CA ARG A 13 9.01 3.90 -0.04
C ARG A 13 7.85 3.69 -1.00
N PHE A 14 6.62 4.02 -0.58
CA PHE A 14 5.45 4.01 -1.43
C PHE A 14 5.64 4.96 -2.63
N GLU A 15 6.04 6.20 -2.36
CA GLU A 15 6.33 7.19 -3.40
C GLU A 15 7.46 6.70 -4.34
N HIS A 16 8.53 6.14 -3.77
CA HIS A 16 9.62 5.57 -4.55
C HIS A 16 9.16 4.42 -5.46
N TYR A 17 8.40 3.46 -4.92
CA TYR A 17 7.87 2.31 -5.65
C TYR A 17 6.92 2.74 -6.78
N VAL A 18 6.04 3.70 -6.50
CA VAL A 18 5.08 4.17 -7.50
C VAL A 18 5.78 4.80 -8.70
N ASN A 19 6.88 5.52 -8.45
CA ASN A 19 7.64 6.22 -9.49
C ASN A 19 8.69 5.34 -10.19
N ASN A 20 9.29 4.37 -9.50
CA ASN A 20 10.45 3.61 -10.01
C ASN A 20 10.20 2.10 -10.17
N LYS A 21 9.06 1.59 -9.69
CA LYS A 21 8.75 0.14 -9.63
C LYS A 21 9.75 -0.68 -8.82
N ASP A 22 10.40 -0.05 -7.85
CA ASP A 22 11.34 -0.70 -6.93
C ASP A 22 10.70 -0.88 -5.55
N SER A 23 10.52 -2.14 -5.14
CA SER A 23 9.99 -2.55 -3.84
C SER A 23 11.06 -2.95 -2.82
N SER A 24 12.33 -3.00 -3.23
CA SER A 24 13.47 -3.44 -2.40
C SER A 24 13.74 -2.51 -1.22
N GLY A 25 13.33 -1.24 -1.33
CA GLY A 25 13.61 -0.19 -0.34
C GLY A 25 14.99 0.45 -0.49
N ALA A 26 15.87 -0.07 -1.36
CA ALA A 26 17.24 0.44 -1.53
C ALA A 26 17.30 1.89 -2.06
N GLY A 27 16.33 2.29 -2.88
CA GLY A 27 16.27 3.64 -3.47
C GLY A 27 15.64 4.72 -2.59
N ALA A 28 14.99 4.37 -1.48
CA ALA A 28 14.25 5.33 -0.64
C ALA A 28 15.14 6.20 0.27
N ARG A 29 16.40 5.79 0.49
CA ARG A 29 17.42 6.50 1.30
C ARG A 29 16.92 6.99 2.67
N ASP A 30 16.03 6.21 3.29
CA ASP A 30 15.37 6.56 4.54
C ASP A 30 16.06 5.98 5.80
N GLY A 31 17.21 5.31 5.61
CA GLY A 31 18.07 4.85 6.69
C GLY A 31 17.62 3.55 7.38
N VAL A 32 16.59 2.87 6.87
CA VAL A 32 16.09 1.61 7.44
C VAL A 32 16.28 0.43 6.46
N GLN A 33 16.77 -0.71 6.96
CA GLN A 33 17.01 -1.92 6.16
C GLN A 33 15.78 -2.84 6.05
N LEU A 34 14.59 -2.25 6.02
CA LEU A 34 13.40 -3.02 5.64
C LEU A 34 13.19 -2.93 4.13
N SER A 35 12.30 -3.73 3.59
CA SER A 35 11.69 -3.65 2.27
C SER A 35 10.34 -2.91 2.36
N LEU A 36 9.72 -2.60 1.21
CA LEU A 36 8.37 -2.03 1.22
C LEU A 36 7.33 -3.01 1.80
N ARG A 37 7.49 -4.32 1.52
CA ARG A 37 6.60 -5.38 2.03
C ARG A 37 6.62 -5.47 3.55
N GLU A 38 7.80 -5.50 4.16
CA GLU A 38 7.93 -5.55 5.62
C GLU A 38 7.31 -4.32 6.28
N VAL A 39 7.46 -3.13 5.68
CA VAL A 39 6.82 -1.91 6.19
C VAL A 39 5.29 -1.98 6.05
N CYS A 40 4.77 -2.60 4.99
CA CYS A 40 3.32 -2.82 4.84
C CYS A 40 2.75 -3.74 5.92
N GLU A 41 3.46 -4.82 6.25
CA GLU A 41 3.06 -5.77 7.30
C GLU A 41 2.96 -5.09 8.67
N LEU A 42 3.91 -4.20 8.99
CA LEU A 42 3.88 -3.41 10.23
C LEU A 42 2.69 -2.44 10.32
N LEU A 43 2.07 -2.10 9.19
CA LEU A 43 0.99 -1.11 9.11
C LEU A 43 -0.35 -1.72 8.67
N GLU A 44 -0.45 -3.04 8.53
CA GLU A 44 -1.64 -3.72 7.97
C GLU A 44 -2.95 -3.38 8.70
N HIS A 45 -2.85 -3.19 10.02
CA HIS A 45 -3.99 -2.88 10.89
C HIS A 45 -4.01 -1.42 11.36
N ASP A 46 -3.13 -0.56 10.81
CA ASP A 46 -3.07 0.84 11.18
C ASP A 46 -4.33 1.58 10.69
N ARG A 47 -5.06 2.17 11.66
CA ARG A 47 -6.31 2.90 11.44
C ARG A 47 -6.12 4.40 11.21
N GLU A 48 -4.90 4.91 11.26
CA GLU A 48 -4.60 6.30 10.97
C GLU A 48 -4.98 6.65 9.53
N PRO A 49 -5.62 7.81 9.30
CA PRO A 49 -5.91 8.28 7.96
C PRO A 49 -4.67 8.39 7.09
N PHE A 50 -4.77 7.90 5.86
CA PHE A 50 -3.73 8.05 4.86
C PHE A 50 -3.81 9.46 4.25
N PRO A 51 -2.70 10.22 4.16
CA PRO A 51 -2.76 11.61 3.73
C PRO A 51 -3.22 11.77 2.28
N ARG A 52 -4.24 12.59 2.04
CA ARG A 52 -4.81 12.85 0.70
C ARG A 52 -3.82 13.41 -0.33
N ARG A 53 -2.71 14.01 0.11
CA ARG A 53 -1.65 14.49 -0.79
C ARG A 53 -1.06 13.38 -1.69
N TYR A 54 -1.21 12.11 -1.29
CA TYR A 54 -0.77 10.94 -2.07
C TYR A 54 -1.84 10.43 -3.05
N ASP A 55 -2.98 11.10 -3.20
CA ASP A 55 -4.01 10.72 -4.17
C ASP A 55 -3.50 10.58 -5.61
N PRO A 56 -2.57 11.43 -6.12
CA PRO A 56 -1.94 11.20 -7.42
C PRO A 56 -1.18 9.88 -7.51
N ASP A 57 -0.48 9.47 -6.45
CA ASP A 57 0.24 8.20 -6.41
C ASP A 57 -0.70 7.01 -6.26
N MET A 58 -1.81 7.17 -5.51
CA MET A 58 -2.88 6.18 -5.47
C MET A 58 -3.54 6.02 -6.84
N ARG A 59 -3.65 7.07 -7.66
CA ARG A 59 -4.13 6.95 -9.05
C ARG A 59 -3.18 6.08 -9.88
N LYS A 60 -1.86 6.24 -9.74
CA LYS A 60 -0.87 5.39 -10.41
C LYS A 60 -0.92 3.94 -9.90
N LEU A 61 -1.18 3.73 -8.61
CA LEU A 61 -1.29 2.40 -8.01
C LEU A 61 -2.55 1.66 -8.48
N CYS A 62 -3.72 2.29 -8.32
CA CYS A 62 -5.05 1.73 -8.57
C CYS A 62 -5.43 1.70 -10.06
N GLY A 63 -4.80 2.54 -10.89
CA GLY A 63 -5.11 2.66 -12.30
C GLY A 63 -6.58 3.02 -12.53
N HIS A 64 -7.26 2.25 -13.39
CA HIS A 64 -8.66 2.49 -13.74
C HIS A 64 -9.64 2.35 -12.56
N GLU A 65 -9.25 1.67 -11.49
CA GLU A 65 -10.07 1.51 -10.27
C GLU A 65 -9.86 2.62 -9.23
N TYR A 66 -9.14 3.69 -9.55
CA TYR A 66 -8.91 4.81 -8.63
C TYR A 66 -10.20 5.41 -8.07
N LEU A 67 -11.30 5.43 -8.83
CA LEU A 67 -12.58 5.93 -8.32
C LEU A 67 -13.15 5.06 -7.18
N THR A 68 -12.86 3.75 -7.16
CA THR A 68 -13.22 2.86 -6.04
C THR A 68 -12.46 3.24 -4.78
N TRP A 69 -11.19 3.63 -4.92
CA TRP A 69 -10.36 4.14 -3.84
C TRP A 69 -10.90 5.46 -3.28
N PHE A 70 -11.05 6.48 -4.15
CA PHE A 70 -11.30 7.89 -3.82
C PHE A 70 -12.62 8.15 -3.07
N ARG A 71 -13.60 7.26 -3.17
CA ARG A 71 -14.95 7.45 -2.59
C ARG A 71 -15.01 7.50 -1.06
N LYS A 72 -13.97 7.07 -0.35
CA LYS A 72 -13.97 6.99 1.11
C LYS A 72 -12.63 7.47 1.66
N GLU A 73 -12.63 7.93 2.91
CA GLU A 73 -11.40 8.06 3.67
C GLU A 73 -10.77 6.67 3.85
N ARG A 74 -9.43 6.63 3.81
CA ARG A 74 -8.65 5.41 3.80
C ARG A 74 -7.56 5.49 4.83
N THR A 75 -7.19 4.35 5.38
CA THR A 75 -6.15 4.28 6.40
C THR A 75 -4.83 3.78 5.82
N TYR A 76 -3.73 3.87 6.58
CA TYR A 76 -2.48 3.19 6.22
C TYR A 76 -2.72 1.70 5.97
N GLY A 77 -3.49 1.03 6.83
CA GLY A 77 -3.88 -0.37 6.64
C GLY A 77 -4.62 -0.66 5.33
N ASP A 78 -5.45 0.27 4.84
CA ASP A 78 -6.09 0.12 3.52
C ASP A 78 -5.07 0.17 2.38
N VAL A 79 -4.11 1.10 2.43
CA VAL A 79 -3.08 1.23 1.39
C VAL A 79 -2.17 0.02 1.39
N THR A 80 -1.73 -0.44 2.56
CA THR A 80 -0.80 -1.57 2.68
C THR A 80 -1.43 -2.86 2.19
N ARG A 81 -2.73 -3.08 2.42
CA ARG A 81 -3.47 -4.22 1.83
C ARG A 81 -3.48 -4.17 0.30
N LEU A 82 -3.69 -2.99 -0.29
CA LEU A 82 -3.60 -2.83 -1.75
C LEU A 82 -2.18 -3.11 -2.25
N LEU A 83 -1.18 -2.58 -1.57
CA LEU A 83 0.21 -2.69 -1.96
C LEU A 83 0.72 -4.13 -1.83
N ASN A 84 0.43 -4.81 -0.71
CA ASN A 84 0.75 -6.21 -0.49
C ASN A 84 0.12 -7.11 -1.55
N ARG A 85 -1.15 -6.85 -1.92
CA ARG A 85 -1.81 -7.62 -2.99
C ARG A 85 -1.12 -7.40 -4.34
N LYS A 86 -0.68 -6.18 -4.64
CA LYS A 86 0.02 -5.85 -5.88
C LYS A 86 1.39 -6.50 -5.94
N LEU A 87 2.19 -6.33 -4.88
CA LEU A 87 3.52 -6.92 -4.73
C LEU A 87 3.46 -8.45 -4.82
N ALA A 88 2.48 -9.09 -4.19
CA ALA A 88 2.29 -10.54 -4.29
C ALA A 88 2.04 -11.01 -5.73
N GLY A 89 1.38 -10.18 -6.54
CA GLY A 89 1.24 -10.44 -7.97
C GLY A 89 2.57 -10.33 -8.73
N GLU A 90 3.34 -9.28 -8.43
CA GLU A 90 4.64 -9.00 -9.07
C GLU A 90 5.71 -10.06 -8.72
N GLU A 91 5.66 -10.59 -7.50
CA GLU A 91 6.55 -11.66 -7.01
C GLU A 91 6.10 -13.08 -7.46
N GLY A 92 4.93 -13.21 -8.09
CA GLY A 92 4.38 -14.49 -8.54
C GLY A 92 3.77 -15.37 -7.45
N SER A 93 3.64 -14.87 -6.21
CA SER A 93 2.97 -15.57 -5.11
C SER A 93 1.44 -15.51 -5.20
N MET A 94 0.90 -14.60 -6.00
CA MET A 94 -0.51 -14.53 -6.38
C MET A 94 -0.63 -14.22 -7.88
N PRO A 95 -1.81 -14.44 -8.50
CA PRO A 95 -2.08 -13.90 -9.83
C PRO A 95 -1.90 -12.39 -9.86
N LEU A 96 -1.50 -11.82 -11.00
CA LEU A 96 -1.45 -10.36 -11.18
C LEU A 96 -2.81 -9.72 -10.88
N VAL A 97 -2.78 -8.44 -10.50
CA VAL A 97 -4.01 -7.68 -10.26
C VAL A 97 -4.76 -7.46 -11.57
N GLY A 98 -6.04 -7.84 -11.60
CA GLY A 98 -6.95 -7.70 -12.74
C GLY A 98 -8.12 -6.76 -12.42
N GLY A 99 -9.22 -6.86 -13.16
CA GLY A 99 -10.41 -6.06 -12.88
C GLY A 99 -11.00 -6.30 -11.48
N HIS A 100 -11.52 -5.24 -10.87
CA HIS A 100 -12.12 -5.20 -9.53
C HIS A 100 -11.19 -5.52 -8.35
N TRP A 101 -9.87 -5.46 -8.55
CA TRP A 101 -8.90 -5.85 -7.53
C TRP A 101 -8.86 -4.89 -6.34
N VAL A 102 -9.05 -3.58 -6.57
CA VAL A 102 -9.06 -2.57 -5.50
C VAL A 102 -10.25 -2.84 -4.59
N GLN A 103 -11.41 -3.10 -5.18
CA GLN A 103 -12.60 -3.46 -4.41
C GLN A 103 -12.40 -4.76 -3.62
N ALA A 104 -11.82 -5.79 -4.25
CA ALA A 104 -11.59 -7.09 -3.61
C ALA A 104 -10.62 -6.99 -2.42
N ALA A 105 -9.50 -6.28 -2.59
CA ALA A 105 -8.50 -6.07 -1.55
C ALA A 105 -9.07 -5.30 -0.35
N LEU A 106 -9.95 -4.32 -0.60
CA LEU A 106 -10.57 -3.51 0.46
C LEU A 106 -11.77 -4.21 1.13
N LYS A 107 -12.45 -5.15 0.45
CA LYS A 107 -13.55 -5.92 1.04
C LYS A 107 -13.07 -6.89 2.13
N LYS A 108 -11.89 -7.50 1.97
CA LYS A 108 -11.35 -8.46 2.95
C LYS A 108 -11.18 -7.87 4.36
N ALA A 109 -11.02 -6.55 4.49
CA ALA A 109 -10.86 -5.90 5.79
C ALA A 109 -12.16 -5.57 6.51
N ASN A 110 -13.30 -5.64 5.81
CA ASN A 110 -14.62 -5.38 6.39
C ASN A 110 -15.40 -6.65 6.73
N GLN A 111 -14.79 -7.83 6.53
CA GLN A 111 -15.35 -9.07 7.06
C GLN A 111 -14.72 -9.32 8.43
N PRO A 112 -15.50 -9.34 9.53
CA PRO A 112 -14.99 -9.87 10.78
C PRO A 112 -14.59 -11.32 10.53
N SER A 113 -13.42 -11.71 11.03
CA SER A 113 -13.01 -13.10 11.11
C SER A 113 -14.12 -13.86 11.84
N GLY A 114 -14.86 -14.68 11.10
CA GLY A 114 -15.81 -15.63 11.67
C GLY A 114 -15.09 -16.80 12.31
#